data_AF-A0A059L6S3-F1
#
_entry.id   AF-A0A059L6S3-F1
#
_cell.length_a   1.000
_cell.length_b   1.000
_cell.length_c   1.000
_cell.angle_alpha   90.00
_cell.angle_beta   90.00
_cell.angle_gamma   90.00
#
_symmetry.space_group_name_H-M   'P 1'
#
loop_
_entity.id
_entity.type
_entity.pdbx_description
1 polymer ?
#
loop_
_entity_poly.entity_id
_entity_poly.type
_entity_poly.pdbx_seq_one_letter_code
_entity_poly.pdbx_strand_id
1 'polypeptide(L)' 'MWWVTNKEGGAFMARGVHGQRIYVDPKAEMVIVRYASHPVASNSANDPVTLPAFDALAQHLSRLP' A
#
# COMPACT_ATOMS: atom_id res chain seq x y z
N MET A 1 -5.69 -0.84 -13.66
CA MET A 1 -6.51 -1.84 -12.94
C MET A 1 -6.41 -1.52 -11.45
N TRP A 2 -7.46 -1.81 -10.67
CA TRP A 2 -7.47 -1.64 -9.22
C TRP A 2 -7.58 -3.01 -8.55
N TRP A 3 -6.84 -3.19 -7.45
CA TRP A 3 -6.81 -4.42 -6.66
C TRP A 3 -7.39 -4.14 -5.28
N VAL A 4 -8.34 -4.97 -4.87
CA VAL A 4 -8.94 -4.93 -3.52
C VAL A 4 -8.11 -5.82 -2.60
N THR A 5 -7.74 -5.31 -1.42
CA THR A 5 -6.78 -6.01 -0.54
C THR A 5 -7.43 -7.01 0.42
N ASN A 6 -8.76 -7.01 0.53
CA ASN A 6 -9.52 -7.70 1.57
C ASN A 6 -9.11 -7.33 3.01
N LYS A 7 -8.34 -6.26 3.20
CA LYS A 7 -8.05 -5.68 4.51
C LYS A 7 -9.33 -5.14 5.14
N GLU A 8 -9.51 -5.36 6.44
CA GLU A 8 -10.58 -4.73 7.21
C GLU A 8 -10.47 -3.19 7.10
N GLY A 9 -11.56 -2.52 6.73
CA GLY A 9 -11.55 -1.09 6.41
C GLY A 9 -11.47 -0.76 4.92
N GLY A 10 -11.43 -1.79 4.05
CA GLY A 10 -11.73 -1.63 2.63
C GLY A 10 -10.62 -1.01 1.80
N ALA A 11 -9.36 -1.19 2.19
CA ALA A 11 -8.23 -0.65 1.44
C ALA A 11 -8.08 -1.28 0.05
N PHE A 12 -7.67 -0.48 -0.92
CA PHE A 12 -7.49 -0.88 -2.32
C PHE A 12 -6.31 -0.13 -2.95
N MET A 13 -5.78 -0.63 -4.07
CA MET A 13 -4.62 -0.02 -4.72
C MET A 13 -4.53 -0.24 -6.21
N ALA A 14 -3.89 0.70 -6.92
CA ALA A 14 -3.31 0.45 -8.23
C ALA A 14 -1.85 -0.02 -8.05
N ARG A 15 -1.45 -1.04 -8.81
CA ARG A 15 -0.16 -1.71 -8.71
C ARG A 15 0.56 -1.64 -10.04
N GLY A 16 1.81 -1.18 -10.01
CA GLY A 16 2.76 -1.30 -11.11
C GLY A 16 3.91 -2.23 -10.73
N VAL A 17 4.53 -2.85 -11.74
CA VAL A 17 5.78 -3.60 -11.59
C VAL A 17 6.90 -2.71 -11.05
N HIS A 18 8.00 -3.30 -10.58
CA HIS A 18 9.13 -2.56 -9.98
C HIS A 18 8.75 -1.74 -8.73
N GLY A 19 7.61 -2.03 -8.10
CA GLY A 19 7.22 -1.49 -6.80
C GLY A 19 6.33 -0.24 -6.82
N GLN A 20 5.82 0.19 -7.99
CA GLN A 20 4.91 1.35 -8.04
C GLN A 20 3.60 1.06 -7.31
N ARG A 21 3.09 2.03 -6.54
CA ARG A 21 1.77 1.93 -5.88
C ARG A 21 1.04 3.27 -5.85
N ILE A 22 -0.28 3.19 -6.00
CA ILE A 22 -1.22 4.17 -5.44
C ILE A 22 -2.10 3.36 -4.49
N TYR A 23 -1.95 3.56 -3.18
CA TYR A 23 -2.70 2.86 -2.13
C TYR A 23 -3.66 3.82 -1.46
N VAL A 24 -4.90 3.37 -1.28
CA VAL A 24 -5.97 4.13 -0.63
C VAL A 24 -6.50 3.29 0.52
N ASP A 25 -6.44 3.85 1.73
CA ASP A 25 -7.03 3.29 2.94
C ASP A 25 -8.12 4.25 3.46
N PRO A 26 -9.40 3.99 3.15
CA PRO A 26 -10.49 4.85 3.58
C PRO A 26 -10.65 4.91 5.11
N LYS A 27 -10.38 3.80 5.82
CA LYS A 27 -10.54 3.74 7.28
C LYS A 27 -9.50 4.60 8.00
N ALA A 28 -8.30 4.71 7.44
CA ALA A 28 -7.24 5.57 7.95
C ALA A 28 -7.22 6.97 7.31
N GLU A 29 -8.18 7.30 6.44
CA GLU A 29 -8.23 8.54 5.65
C GLU A 29 -6.88 8.86 4.97
N MET A 30 -6.24 7.83 4.42
CA MET A 30 -4.85 7.89 3.95
C MET A 30 -4.72 7.49 2.48
N VAL A 31 -3.89 8.25 1.75
CA VAL A 31 -3.42 7.89 0.41
C VAL A 31 -1.90 7.86 0.38
N ILE A 32 -1.32 6.80 -0.17
CA ILE A 32 0.12 6.68 -0.41
C ILE A 32 0.39 6.57 -1.91
N VAL A 33 1.22 7.47 -2.43
CA VAL A 33 1.79 7.37 -3.77
C VAL A 33 3.25 6.97 -3.64
N ARG A 34 3.61 5.81 -4.19
CA ARG A 34 4.98 5.29 -4.18
C ARG A 34 5.49 5.16 -5.59
N TYR A 35 6.56 5.90 -5.89
CA TYR A 35 7.42 5.66 -7.04
C TYR A 35 8.65 4.85 -6.63
N ALA A 36 8.99 3.84 -7.42
CA ALA A 36 10.08 2.92 -7.11
C ALA A 36 10.77 2.40 -8.38
N SER A 37 11.87 1.66 -8.22
CA SER A 37 12.60 1.04 -9.32
C SER A 37 13.21 -0.30 -8.88
N HIS A 38 12.40 -1.14 -8.21
CA HIS A 38 12.87 -2.40 -7.65
C HIS A 38 13.45 -3.32 -8.76
N PRO A 39 14.63 -3.95 -8.57
CA PRO A 39 15.31 -4.68 -9.64
C PRO A 39 14.52 -5.90 -10.14
N VAL A 40 13.75 -6.53 -9.27
CA VAL A 40 12.82 -7.61 -9.64
C VAL A 40 11.44 -7.00 -9.94
N ALA A 41 10.92 -7.24 -11.14
CA ALA A 41 9.66 -6.64 -11.61
C ALA A 41 8.42 -7.12 -10.84
N SER A 42 8.42 -8.40 -10.42
CA SER A 42 7.29 -9.02 -9.72
C SER A 42 6.96 -8.32 -8.42
N ASN A 43 5.66 -8.13 -8.16
CA ASN A 43 5.19 -7.56 -6.91
C ASN A 43 5.46 -8.46 -5.70
N SER A 44 5.47 -9.79 -5.87
CA SER A 44 5.76 -10.74 -4.79
C SER A 44 7.14 -10.53 -4.16
N ALA A 45 8.08 -9.93 -4.90
CA ALA A 45 9.41 -9.61 -4.39
C ALA A 45 9.43 -8.41 -3.42
N ASN A 46 8.38 -7.58 -3.39
CA ASN A 46 8.33 -6.36 -2.57
C ASN A 46 7.10 -6.26 -1.65
N ASP A 47 6.02 -6.98 -1.92
CA ASP A 47 4.81 -6.97 -1.08
C ASP A 47 5.08 -7.33 0.38
N PRO A 48 5.95 -8.32 0.73
CA PRO A 48 6.22 -8.67 2.12
C PRO A 48 6.83 -7.54 2.96
N VAL A 49 7.39 -6.51 2.31
CA VAL A 49 7.93 -5.32 2.99
C VAL A 49 6.98 -4.13 2.83
N THR A 50 6.45 -3.93 1.62
CA THR A 50 5.69 -2.72 1.28
C THR A 50 4.32 -2.68 1.98
N LEU A 51 3.59 -3.80 1.99
CA LEU A 51 2.24 -3.82 2.56
C LEU A 51 2.27 -3.64 4.09
N PRO A 52 3.14 -4.33 4.86
CA PRO A 52 3.25 -4.07 6.30
C PRO A 52 3.66 -2.63 6.62
N ALA A 53 4.51 -1.99 5.80
CA ALA A 53 4.88 -0.60 5.99
C ALA A 53 3.68 0.35 5.83
N PHE A 54 2.78 0.09 4.87
CA PHE A 54 1.56 0.88 4.70
C PHE A 54 0.59 0.69 5.86
N ASP A 55 0.44 -0.54 6.35
CA ASP A 55 -0.38 -0.82 7.52
C ASP A 55 0.17 -0.17 8.80
N ALA A 56 1.49 -0.17 8.98
CA ALA A 56 2.14 0.52 10.09
C ALA A 56 1.89 2.03 10.03
N LEU A 57 1.96 2.65 8.85
CA LEU A 57 1.65 4.06 8.68
C LEU A 57 0.17 4.36 8.98
N ALA A 58 -0.76 3.54 8.49
CA ALA A 58 -2.18 3.67 8.79
C ALA A 58 -2.43 3.64 10.31
N GLN A 59 -1.85 2.65 11.01
CA GLN A 59 -1.96 2.53 12.46
C GLN A 59 -1.36 3.72 13.21
N HIS A 60 -0.26 4.28 12.69
CA HIS A 60 0.36 5.46 13.29
C HIS A 60 -0.54 6.69 13.14
N LEU A 61 -1.04 6.95 11.94
CA LEU A 61 -1.91 8.11 11.67
C LEU A 61 -3.22 8.04 12.45
N SER A 62 -3.83 6.86 12.59
CA SER A 62 -5.05 6.69 13.39
C SER A 62 -4.88 6.93 14.89
N ARG A 63 -3.65 7.05 15.40
CA ARG A 63 -3.36 7.37 16.81
C ARG A 63 -3.04 8.84 17.02
N LEU A 64 -2.92 9.63 15.95
CA LEU A 64 -2.70 11.06 16.08
C LEU A 64 -3.98 11.73 16.61
N PRO A 65 -3.83 12.77 17.44
CA PRO A 65 -4.95 13.47 18.06
C PRO A 65 -5.82 14.24 17.06
#